data_AF-A0A4R3I9H1-F1
#
_entry.id   AF-A0A4R3I9H1-F1
#
_cell.length_a   1.000
_cell.length_b   1.000
_cell.length_c   1.000
_cell.angle_alpha   90.00
_cell.angle_beta   90.00
_cell.angle_gamma   90.00
#
_symmetry.space_group_name_H-M   'P 1'
#
loop_
_entity.id
_entity.type
_entity.pdbx_description
1 polymer ?
#
loop_
_entity_poly.entity_id
_entity_poly.type
_entity_poly.pdbx_seq_one_letter_code
_entity_poly.pdbx_strand_id
1 'polypeptide(L)'
;MIVKSPWLTWSVVVVLTSVALATTFSIVSVTYKTRQQFSQLEQMREELRVMQEEWGKLLLEESAFSSPSRVERIAREQLHMVLPSAENIKEIDKLK
;
A
#
# COMPACT_ATOMS: atom_id res chain seq x y z
N MET A 1 -48.46 34.49 23.76
CA MET A 1 -48.96 33.52 24.75
C MET A 1 -48.92 32.13 24.09
N ILE A 2 -47.77 31.43 24.18
CA ILE A 2 -47.53 30.14 23.51
C ILE A 2 -47.68 29.03 24.56
N VAL A 3 -48.92 28.71 24.93
CA VAL A 3 -49.18 27.42 25.60
C VAL A 3 -49.35 26.41 24.48
N LYS A 4 -48.22 25.82 24.05
CA LYS A 4 -48.27 24.58 23.28
C LYS A 4 -48.72 23.46 24.21
N SER A 5 -49.64 22.64 23.72
CA SER A 5 -50.17 21.47 24.38
C SER A 5 -49.06 20.70 25.13
N PRO A 6 -49.08 20.64 26.47
CA PRO A 6 -47.97 20.12 27.27
C PRO A 6 -47.70 18.63 27.04
N TRP A 7 -48.67 17.89 26.54
CA TRP A 7 -48.54 16.48 26.19
C TRP A 7 -47.71 16.26 24.91
N LEU A 8 -47.76 17.18 23.95
CA LEU A 8 -47.04 17.08 22.68
C LEU A 8 -45.54 17.40 22.89
N THR A 9 -45.25 18.42 23.69
CA THR A 9 -43.86 18.83 23.98
C THR A 9 -43.11 17.75 24.76
N TRP A 10 -43.73 17.13 25.75
CA TRP A 10 -43.15 16.01 26.48
C TRP A 10 -42.87 14.81 25.57
N SER A 11 -43.80 14.46 24.68
CA SER A 11 -43.61 13.36 23.73
C SER A 11 -42.40 13.61 22.81
N VAL A 12 -42.24 14.84 22.31
CA VAL A 12 -41.09 15.22 21.49
C VAL A 12 -39.77 15.12 22.26
N VAL A 13 -39.74 15.58 23.52
CA VAL A 13 -38.54 15.49 24.36
C VAL A 13 -38.14 14.03 24.58
N VAL A 14 -39.09 13.16 24.93
CA VAL A 14 -38.82 11.73 25.15
C VAL A 14 -38.27 11.07 23.88
N VAL A 15 -38.86 11.36 22.72
CA VAL A 15 -38.38 10.85 21.43
C VAL A 15 -36.95 11.31 21.16
N LEU A 16 -36.67 12.61 21.29
CA LEU A 16 -35.32 13.14 21.06
C LEU A 16 -34.29 12.54 22.03
N THR A 17 -34.63 12.40 23.31
CA THR A 17 -33.75 11.76 24.29
C THR A 17 -33.50 10.31 23.94
N SER A 18 -34.53 9.56 23.52
CA SER A 18 -34.37 8.16 23.11
C SER A 18 -33.44 8.01 21.90
N VAL A 19 -33.57 8.91 20.91
CA VAL A 19 -32.71 8.93 19.72
C VAL A 19 -31.27 9.28 20.08
N ALA A 20 -31.07 10.26 20.97
CA ALA A 20 -29.75 10.63 21.45
C ALA A 20 -29.07 9.44 22.17
N LEU A 21 -29.79 8.76 23.07
CA LEU A 21 -29.27 7.57 23.76
C LEU A 21 -28.92 6.45 22.76
N ALA A 22 -29.83 6.14 21.82
CA ALA A 22 -29.58 5.14 20.79
C ALA A 22 -28.33 5.47 19.96
N THR A 23 -28.13 6.76 19.64
CA THR A 23 -26.95 7.24 18.93
C THR A 23 -25.68 7.03 19.74
N THR A 24 -25.70 7.34 21.05
CA THR A 24 -24.56 7.09 21.93
C THR A 24 -24.19 5.61 21.97
N PHE A 25 -25.14 4.70 22.16
CA PHE A 25 -24.87 3.26 22.15
C PHE A 25 -24.36 2.77 20.79
N SER A 26 -24.90 3.31 19.70
CA SER A 26 -24.46 2.99 18.35
C SER A 26 -23.01 3.38 18.12
N ILE A 27 -22.62 4.61 18.50
CA ILE A 27 -21.24 5.10 18.37
C ILE A 27 -20.28 4.20 19.15
N VAL A 28 -20.57 3.88 20.40
CA VAL A 28 -19.73 3.01 21.23
C VAL A 28 -19.54 1.63 20.56
N SER A 29 -20.63 1.07 20.04
CA SER A 29 -20.61 -0.23 19.36
C SER A 29 -19.77 -0.19 18.07
N VAL A 30 -19.89 0.88 17.28
CA VAL A 30 -19.11 1.09 16.07
C VAL A 30 -17.64 1.25 16.42
N THR A 31 -17.29 2.12 17.38
CA THR A 31 -15.90 2.34 17.79
C THR A 31 -15.23 1.05 18.26
N TYR A 32 -15.92 0.21 19.03
CA TYR A 32 -15.40 -1.08 19.46
C TYR A 32 -15.09 -2.00 18.27
N LYS A 33 -16.05 -2.15 17.35
CA LYS A 33 -15.87 -2.97 16.13
C LYS A 33 -14.76 -2.43 15.24
N THR A 34 -14.71 -1.12 15.03
CA THR A 34 -13.66 -0.46 14.23
C THR A 34 -12.29 -0.72 14.84
N ARG A 35 -12.13 -0.60 16.16
CA ARG A 35 -10.83 -0.85 16.80
C ARG A 35 -10.37 -2.30 16.64
N GLN A 36 -11.29 -3.25 16.73
CA GLN A 36 -10.98 -4.67 16.51
C GLN A 36 -10.59 -4.96 15.06
N GLN A 37 -11.39 -4.47 14.09
CA GLN A 37 -11.11 -4.67 12.66
C GLN A 37 -9.82 -3.98 12.24
N PHE A 38 -9.56 -2.78 12.76
CA PHE A 38 -8.31 -2.05 12.49
C PHE A 38 -7.10 -2.81 13.03
N SER A 39 -7.18 -3.37 14.24
CA SER A 39 -6.09 -4.20 14.78
C SER A 39 -5.77 -5.41 13.92
N GLN A 40 -6.79 -6.06 13.34
CA GLN A 40 -6.57 -7.20 12.43
C GLN A 40 -5.95 -6.76 11.11
N LEU A 41 -6.38 -5.62 10.57
CA LEU A 41 -5.81 -5.05 9.36
C LEU A 41 -4.33 -4.71 9.55
N GLU A 42 -3.97 -4.10 10.69
CA GLU A 42 -2.58 -3.75 10.98
C GLU A 42 -1.69 -4.99 11.16
N GLN A 43 -2.21 -6.09 11.71
CA GLN A 43 -1.47 -7.36 11.78
C GLN A 43 -1.14 -7.88 10.37
N MET A 44 -2.13 -7.96 9.48
CA MET A 44 -1.90 -8.41 8.10
C MET A 44 -0.95 -7.48 7.34
N ARG A 45 -1.02 -6.17 7.58
CA ARG A 45 -0.09 -5.20 6.99
C ARG A 45 1.34 -5.41 7.46
N GLU A 46 1.54 -5.71 8.74
CA GLU A 46 2.87 -5.98 9.26
C GLU A 46 3.46 -7.26 8.67
N GLU A 47 2.65 -8.32 8.53
CA GLU A 47 3.06 -9.55 7.84
C GLU A 47 3.49 -9.28 6.39
N LEU A 48 2.70 -8.49 5.65
CA LEU A 48 3.05 -8.07 4.29
C LEU A 48 4.34 -7.25 4.25
N ARG A 49 4.54 -6.34 5.21
CA ARG A 49 5.74 -5.50 5.30
C ARG A 49 6.99 -6.34 5.48
N VAL A 50 6.93 -7.33 6.37
CA VAL A 50 8.03 -8.28 6.60
C VAL A 50 8.36 -9.06 5.32
N MET A 51 7.34 -9.60 4.64
CA MET A 51 7.55 -10.32 3.38
C MET A 51 8.15 -9.42 2.29
N GLN A 52 7.74 -8.16 2.21
CA GLN A 52 8.29 -7.20 1.25
C GLN A 52 9.75 -6.84 1.55
N GLU A 53 10.13 -6.71 2.83
CA GLU A 53 11.52 -6.51 3.22
C GLU A 53 12.38 -7.71 2.82
N GLU A 54 11.93 -8.94 3.09
CA GLU A 54 12.63 -10.16 2.70
C GLU A 54 12.76 -10.27 1.17
N TRP A 55 11.67 -10.02 0.45
CA TRP A 55 11.68 -9.98 -1.01
C TRP A 55 12.65 -8.92 -1.55
N GLY A 56 12.66 -7.73 -0.94
CA GLY A 56 13.59 -6.66 -1.30
C GLY A 56 15.05 -7.07 -1.10
N LYS A 57 15.37 -7.76 0.01
CA LYS A 57 16.71 -8.32 0.25
C LYS A 57 17.09 -9.35 -0.81
N LEU A 58 16.19 -10.31 -1.09
CA LEU A 58 16.42 -11.32 -2.12
C LEU A 58 16.62 -10.69 -3.51
N LEU A 59 15.86 -9.65 -3.85
CA LEU A 59 16.02 -8.95 -5.11
C LEU A 59 17.37 -8.21 -5.20
N LEU A 60 17.83 -7.65 -4.08
CA LEU A 60 19.16 -7.05 -4.00
C LEU A 60 20.26 -8.10 -4.15
N GLU A 61 20.13 -9.26 -3.51
CA GLU A 61 21.02 -10.40 -3.69
C GLU A 61 21.05 -10.87 -5.15
N GLU A 62 19.88 -11.03 -5.79
CA GLU A 62 19.77 -11.42 -7.19
C GLU A 62 20.39 -10.37 -8.11
N SER A 63 20.14 -9.07 -7.87
CA SER A 63 20.74 -7.98 -8.65
C SER A 63 22.27 -7.90 -8.48
N ALA A 64 22.79 -8.29 -7.32
CA ALA A 64 24.23 -8.40 -7.09
C ALA A 64 24.85 -9.56 -7.89
N PHE A 65 24.14 -10.69 -8.04
CA PHE A 65 24.56 -11.83 -8.88
C PHE A 65 24.29 -11.65 -10.38
N SER A 66 23.29 -10.85 -10.74
CA SER A 66 22.93 -10.44 -12.11
C SER A 66 23.66 -9.16 -12.54
N SER A 67 24.56 -8.62 -11.71
CA SER A 67 25.38 -7.48 -12.05
C SER A 67 26.10 -7.74 -13.39
N PRO A 68 26.02 -6.79 -14.36
CA PRO A 68 26.62 -6.91 -15.70
C PRO A 68 28.07 -7.38 -15.70
N SER A 69 28.78 -7.21 -14.58
CA SER A 69 30.13 -7.71 -14.33
C SER A 69 30.33 -9.20 -14.63
N ARG A 70 29.37 -10.09 -14.32
CA ARG A 70 29.52 -11.53 -14.62
C ARG A 70 29.37 -11.81 -16.11
N VAL A 71 28.42 -11.16 -16.76
CA VAL A 71 28.21 -11.28 -18.22
C VAL A 71 29.39 -10.68 -18.97
N GLU A 72 29.87 -9.51 -18.54
CA GLU A 72 30.99 -8.79 -19.13
C GLU A 72 32.31 -9.55 -18.93
N ARG A 73 32.50 -10.17 -17.76
CA ARG A 73 33.65 -11.04 -17.49
C ARG A 73 33.63 -12.29 -18.37
N ILE A 74 32.50 -12.99 -18.50
CA ILE A 74 32.38 -14.15 -19.40
C ILE A 74 32.58 -13.72 -20.86
N ALA A 75 32.03 -12.58 -21.27
CA ALA A 75 32.20 -12.04 -22.62
C ALA A 75 33.66 -11.69 -22.94
N ARG A 76 34.41 -11.10 -21.99
CA ARG A 76 35.84 -10.83 -22.18
C ARG A 76 36.72 -12.06 -22.05
N GLU A 77 36.49 -12.90 -21.05
CA GLU A 77 37.38 -14.02 -20.72
C GLU A 77 37.14 -15.24 -21.62
N GLN A 78 35.90 -15.58 -21.95
CA GLN A 78 35.57 -16.77 -22.75
C GLN A 78 35.27 -16.48 -24.22
N LEU A 79 34.68 -15.31 -24.51
CA LEU A 79 34.31 -14.93 -25.88
C LEU A 79 35.28 -13.92 -26.50
N HIS A 80 36.31 -13.48 -25.76
CA HIS A 80 37.29 -12.48 -26.19
C HIS A 80 36.67 -11.20 -26.79
N MET A 81 35.47 -10.84 -26.34
CA MET A 81 34.78 -9.64 -26.82
C MET A 81 35.51 -8.39 -26.32
N VAL A 82 35.94 -7.55 -27.25
CA VAL A 82 36.54 -6.23 -27.03
C VAL A 82 35.57 -5.14 -27.47
N LEU A 83 35.54 -4.02 -26.75
CA LEU A 83 34.76 -2.84 -27.14
C LEU A 83 35.26 -2.35 -28.51
N PRO A 84 34.39 -2.27 -29.53
CA PRO A 84 34.80 -1.79 -30.84
C PRO A 84 35.23 -0.33 -30.74
N SER A 85 36.40 -0.01 -31.29
CA SER A 85 36.86 1.37 -31.47
C SER A 85 35.94 2.13 -32.43
N ALA A 86 35.90 3.47 -32.34
CA ALA A 86 35.05 4.33 -33.16
C ALA A 86 35.18 4.09 -34.68
N GLU A 87 36.27 3.46 -35.11
CA GLU A 87 36.57 3.09 -36.50
C GLU A 87 35.77 1.88 -37.01
N ASN A 88 35.23 1.04 -36.10
CA ASN A 88 34.48 -0.17 -36.43
C ASN A 88 32.95 -0.03 -36.31
N ILE A 89 32.46 1.18 -36.04
CA ILE A 89 31.03 1.47 -35.94
C ILE A 89 30.51 1.75 -37.35
N LYS A 90 29.86 0.77 -37.97
CA LYS A 90 29.06 1.00 -39.18
C LYS A 90 27.65 1.40 -38.77
N GLU A 91 27.39 2.71 -38.80
CA GLU A 91 26.03 3.24 -38.78
C GLU A 91 25.32 2.77 -40.05
N ILE A 92 24.38 1.84 -39.90
CA ILE A 92 23.47 1.45 -40.99
C ILE A 92 22.39 2.52 -41.12
N ASP A 93 22.79 3.72 -41.53
CA ASP A 93 21.86 4.74 -42.00
C ASP A 93 21.71 4.64 -43.53
N LYS A 94 20.46 4.85 -43.96
CA LYS A 94 19.94 4.94 -45.34
C LYS A 94 19.60 3.64 -46.05
N LEU A 95 18.52 3.01 -45.58
CA LEU A 95 17.51 2.52 -46.52
C LEU A 95 16.56 3.69 -46.84
N LYS A 96 16.91 4.33 -47.96
CA LYS A 96 16.13 5.20 -48.88
C LYS A 96 14.72 5.65 -48.46
#